data_AF-A0A938WNM5-F1
#
_entry.id   AF-A0A938WNM5-F1
#
_cell.length_a   1.000
_cell.length_b   1.000
_cell.length_c   1.000
_cell.angle_alpha   90.00
_cell.angle_beta   90.00
_cell.angle_gamma   90.00
#
_symmetry.space_group_name_H-M   'P 1'
#
loop_
_entity.id
_entity.type
_entity.pdbx_description
1 polymer ?
#
loop_
_entity_poly.entity_id
_entity_poly.type
_entity_poly.pdbx_seq_one_letter_code
_entity_poly.pdbx_strand_id
1 'polypeptide(L)'
;MNRILMAAAMALMVGGTAGAATDRYREALKQVLFADSASMAIRKSQMKMFVAGALSRSRHGVSSEEALRLEKSLDRYIATQYGDDMVDMALPCFRENVSEQQLVGLAGLLARPDIRQANAHISSLYADIVKDIMPTMSSAFGALKDGRQPTLPSVAECTEAYKEKFEAYWQASGTEQLMTSAVDNVLAKVGVGVDEDKVKTVLGFVTGMTKALMLNRFVGSVSESELDCVILLMRSDSYRAQLKAASCMASDPMKLIKDMEKAFVDWAKANGESFDLH
;
A
#
# COMPACT_ATOMS: atom_id res chain seq x y z
N MET A 1 38.03 40.92 12.24
CA MET A 1 36.60 40.66 11.95
C MET A 1 36.51 39.57 10.88
N ASN A 2 37.08 38.39 11.06
CA ASN A 2 36.89 37.28 11.98
C ASN A 2 35.98 36.20 11.37
N ARG A 3 36.64 35.21 10.75
CA ARG A 3 36.12 34.06 9.98
C ARG A 3 35.09 33.20 10.74
N ILE A 4 34.97 33.41 12.04
CA ILE A 4 34.00 32.78 12.94
C ILE A 4 32.56 33.27 12.67
N LEU A 5 32.37 34.55 12.33
CA LEU A 5 31.06 35.09 11.93
C LEU A 5 30.61 34.57 10.55
N MET A 6 31.58 34.28 9.66
CA MET A 6 31.33 33.74 8.32
C MET A 6 31.06 32.23 8.36
N ALA A 7 31.70 31.49 9.28
CA ALA A 7 31.41 30.07 9.54
C ALA A 7 30.07 29.88 10.28
N ALA A 8 29.69 30.78 11.19
CA ALA A 8 28.38 30.78 11.82
C ALA A 8 27.25 31.13 10.83
N ALA A 9 27.48 32.08 9.92
CA ALA A 9 26.55 32.39 8.83
C ALA A 9 26.42 31.23 7.82
N MET A 10 27.50 30.51 7.50
CA MET A 10 27.44 29.31 6.68
C MET A 10 26.80 28.11 7.39
N ALA A 11 27.01 27.93 8.70
CA ALA A 11 26.33 26.90 9.49
C ALA A 11 24.81 27.15 9.61
N LEU A 12 24.39 28.42 9.66
CA LEU A 12 22.97 28.79 9.62
C LEU A 12 22.34 28.62 8.21
N MET A 13 23.13 28.80 7.14
CA MET A 13 22.66 28.57 5.75
C MET A 13 22.67 27.08 5.34
N VAL A 14 23.56 26.26 5.91
CA VAL A 14 23.63 24.80 5.67
C VAL A 14 22.69 24.03 6.61
N GLY A 15 22.50 24.49 7.85
CA GLY A 15 21.53 23.91 8.80
C GLY A 15 20.07 24.18 8.44
N GLY A 16 19.78 25.35 7.85
CA GLY A 16 18.43 25.71 7.39
C GLY A 16 18.00 25.04 6.08
N THR A 17 18.92 24.41 5.33
CA THR A 17 18.62 23.76 4.05
C THR A 17 18.68 22.24 4.13
N ALA A 18 19.61 21.66 4.91
CA ALA A 18 19.65 20.22 5.14
C ALA A 18 18.54 19.74 6.08
N GLY A 19 18.27 20.49 7.17
CA GLY A 19 17.13 20.24 8.07
C GLY A 19 15.79 20.45 7.37
N ALA A 20 15.65 21.55 6.64
CA ALA A 20 14.45 21.83 5.85
C ALA A 20 14.24 20.87 4.66
N ALA A 21 15.30 20.34 4.05
CA ALA A 21 15.20 19.29 3.03
C ALA A 21 14.75 17.95 3.65
N THR A 22 15.30 17.56 4.82
CA THR A 22 14.80 16.38 5.54
C THR A 22 13.36 16.52 6.00
N ASP A 23 12.94 17.71 6.42
CA ASP A 23 11.56 18.01 6.82
C ASP A 23 10.64 18.03 5.60
N ARG A 24 11.04 18.67 4.50
CA ARG A 24 10.26 18.70 3.25
C ARG A 24 10.06 17.31 2.66
N TYR A 25 11.09 16.47 2.67
CA TYR A 25 10.99 15.09 2.20
C TYR A 25 10.01 14.29 3.07
N ARG A 26 10.13 14.40 4.41
CA ARG A 26 9.21 13.74 5.35
C ARG A 26 7.77 14.20 5.17
N GLU A 27 7.54 15.50 5.03
CA GLU A 27 6.20 16.05 4.80
C GLU A 27 5.61 15.60 3.46
N ALA A 28 6.41 15.60 2.39
CA ALA A 28 5.97 15.08 1.09
C ALA A 28 5.67 13.56 1.18
N LEU A 29 6.48 12.80 1.92
CA LEU A 29 6.25 11.37 2.13
C LEU A 29 4.93 11.15 2.90
N LYS A 30 4.69 11.92 3.95
CA LYS A 30 3.44 11.88 4.72
C LYS A 30 2.25 12.15 3.80
N GLN A 31 2.31 13.19 2.97
CA GLN A 31 1.25 13.50 2.01
C GLN A 31 1.00 12.36 1.03
N VAL A 32 2.04 11.73 0.49
CA VAL A 32 1.91 10.59 -0.44
C VAL A 32 1.34 9.35 0.25
N LEU A 33 1.81 9.01 1.46
CA LEU A 33 1.34 7.84 2.20
C LEU A 33 -0.12 7.95 2.65
N PHE A 34 -0.61 9.17 2.86
CA PHE A 34 -1.94 9.47 3.39
C PHE A 34 -2.81 10.28 2.41
N ALA A 35 -2.49 10.26 1.11
CA ALA A 35 -3.21 11.02 0.09
C ALA A 35 -4.67 10.57 -0.10
N ASP A 36 -4.96 9.30 0.16
CA ASP A 36 -6.28 8.69 0.03
C ASP A 36 -6.77 8.12 1.36
N SER A 37 -7.99 8.52 1.75
CA SER A 37 -8.66 8.07 2.98
C SER A 37 -9.01 6.59 2.98
N ALA A 38 -9.28 5.97 1.81
CA ALA A 38 -9.59 4.55 1.72
C ALA A 38 -8.34 3.71 2.01
N SER A 39 -7.22 4.06 1.38
CA SER A 39 -5.91 3.47 1.65
C SER A 39 -5.50 3.65 3.12
N MET A 40 -5.75 4.83 3.70
CA MET A 40 -5.53 5.07 5.12
C MET A 40 -6.41 4.17 6.00
N ALA A 41 -7.70 4.03 5.68
CA ALA A 41 -8.62 3.16 6.43
C ALA A 41 -8.19 1.68 6.39
N ILE A 42 -7.74 1.20 5.22
CA ILE A 42 -7.18 -0.15 5.08
C ILE A 42 -5.95 -0.33 5.97
N ARG A 43 -4.99 0.60 5.92
CA ARG A 43 -3.76 0.53 6.73
C ARG A 43 -4.05 0.59 8.23
N LYS A 44 -4.98 1.45 8.65
CA LYS A 44 -5.47 1.51 10.05
C LYS A 44 -6.13 0.20 10.47
N SER A 45 -6.95 -0.40 9.61
CA SER A 45 -7.58 -1.70 9.85
C SER A 45 -6.54 -2.83 9.96
N GLN A 46 -5.55 -2.85 9.06
CA GLN A 46 -4.43 -3.80 9.10
C GLN A 46 -3.64 -3.67 10.40
N MET A 47 -3.31 -2.45 10.83
CA MET A 47 -2.65 -2.19 12.10
C MET A 47 -3.47 -2.74 13.29
N LYS A 48 -4.78 -2.49 13.31
CA LYS A 48 -5.69 -3.05 14.32
C LYS A 48 -5.65 -4.57 14.35
N MET A 49 -5.74 -5.21 13.19
CA MET A 49 -5.70 -6.67 13.09
C MET A 49 -4.35 -7.24 13.53
N PHE A 50 -3.23 -6.61 13.19
CA PHE A 50 -1.91 -7.12 13.56
C PHE A 50 -1.66 -7.00 15.06
N VAL A 51 -1.93 -5.84 15.66
CA VAL A 51 -1.78 -5.63 17.11
C VAL A 51 -2.76 -6.51 17.90
N ALA A 52 -4.02 -6.64 17.45
CA ALA A 52 -4.97 -7.57 18.07
C ALA A 52 -4.56 -9.04 17.89
N GLY A 53 -3.96 -9.40 16.75
CA GLY A 53 -3.44 -10.73 16.47
C GLY A 53 -2.20 -11.09 17.28
N ALA A 54 -1.32 -10.14 17.57
CA ALA A 54 -0.21 -10.32 18.49
C ALA A 54 -0.71 -10.66 19.91
N LEU A 55 -1.79 -10.01 20.35
CA LEU A 55 -2.39 -10.26 21.66
C LEU A 55 -3.11 -11.60 21.77
N SER A 56 -3.83 -12.01 20.73
CA SER A 56 -4.49 -13.31 20.74
C SER A 56 -3.49 -14.46 20.76
N ARG A 57 -2.30 -14.26 20.17
CA ARG A 57 -1.17 -15.19 20.26
C ARG A 57 -0.45 -15.15 21.61
N SER A 58 -0.41 -13.99 22.27
CA SER A 58 0.32 -13.83 23.53
C SER A 58 -0.38 -14.40 24.77
N ARG A 59 -1.67 -14.80 24.73
CA ARG A 59 -2.31 -15.70 25.73
C ARG A 59 -3.76 -16.10 25.42
N HIS A 60 -4.13 -17.33 25.82
CA HIS A 60 -5.49 -17.65 26.24
C HIS A 60 -5.84 -16.81 27.49
N GLY A 61 -6.81 -15.90 27.39
CA GLY A 61 -7.40 -15.25 28.57
C GLY A 61 -7.24 -13.72 28.68
N VAL A 62 -7.16 -12.98 27.58
CA VAL A 62 -7.37 -11.52 27.64
C VAL A 62 -8.80 -11.27 28.13
N SER A 63 -8.94 -10.56 29.25
CA SER A 63 -10.27 -10.17 29.75
C SER A 63 -10.93 -9.19 28.77
N SER A 64 -12.26 -9.15 28.73
CA SER A 64 -12.99 -8.19 27.88
C SER A 64 -12.62 -6.74 28.17
N GLU A 65 -12.21 -6.45 29.41
CA GLU A 65 -11.76 -5.13 29.86
C GLU A 65 -10.38 -4.76 29.31
N GLU A 66 -9.42 -5.69 29.30
CA GLU A 66 -8.10 -5.47 28.68
C GLU A 66 -8.19 -5.31 27.17
N ALA A 67 -9.06 -6.07 26.52
CA ALA A 67 -9.33 -5.94 25.08
C ALA A 67 -9.88 -4.54 24.75
N LEU A 68 -10.84 -4.04 25.53
CA LEU A 68 -11.40 -2.70 25.36
C LEU A 68 -10.37 -1.60 25.65
N ARG A 69 -9.53 -1.79 26.67
CA ARG A 69 -8.45 -0.83 27.01
C ARG A 69 -7.44 -0.73 25.88
N LEU A 70 -7.04 -1.87 25.32
CA LEU A 70 -6.17 -1.89 24.17
C LEU A 70 -6.80 -1.18 22.97
N GLU A 71 -8.05 -1.51 22.61
CA GLU A 71 -8.71 -0.92 21.45
C GLU A 71 -8.71 0.61 21.53
N LYS A 72 -9.06 1.17 22.70
CA LYS A 72 -9.00 2.62 22.96
C LYS A 72 -7.59 3.20 22.82
N SER A 73 -6.58 2.47 23.28
CA SER A 73 -5.18 2.89 23.23
C SER A 73 -4.66 2.88 21.80
N LEU A 74 -5.05 1.87 21.02
CA LEU A 74 -4.72 1.73 19.62
C LEU A 74 -5.40 2.81 18.76
N ASP A 75 -6.66 3.15 19.07
CA ASP A 75 -7.35 4.27 18.43
C ASP A 75 -6.65 5.61 18.70
N ARG A 76 -6.22 5.84 19.94
CA ARG A 76 -5.43 7.02 20.30
C ARG A 76 -4.11 7.08 19.56
N TYR A 77 -3.37 5.96 19.51
CA TYR A 77 -2.11 5.87 18.77
C TYR A 77 -2.32 6.17 17.29
N ILE A 78 -3.33 5.56 16.66
CA ILE A 78 -3.70 5.80 15.26
C ILE A 78 -4.04 7.27 14.99
N ALA A 79 -4.70 7.93 15.94
CA ALA A 79 -5.09 9.32 15.81
C ALA A 79 -3.93 10.31 16.03
N THR A 80 -2.85 9.90 16.69
CA THR A 80 -1.81 10.84 17.17
C THR A 80 -0.42 10.59 16.60
N GLN A 81 0.06 9.35 16.56
CA GLN A 81 1.47 9.03 16.30
C GLN A 81 1.67 8.15 15.06
N TYR A 82 0.70 7.30 14.72
CA TYR A 82 0.83 6.31 13.63
C TYR A 82 1.27 6.92 12.29
N GLY A 83 0.81 8.13 11.98
CA GLY A 83 1.18 8.82 10.74
C GLY A 83 2.69 9.04 10.62
N ASP A 84 3.33 9.48 11.69
CA ASP A 84 4.76 9.78 11.71
C ASP A 84 5.60 8.51 11.76
N ASP A 85 5.17 7.52 12.54
CA ASP A 85 5.88 6.23 12.62
C ASP A 85 5.87 5.48 11.27
N MET A 86 4.77 5.57 10.51
CA MET A 86 4.71 5.01 9.15
C MET A 86 5.64 5.73 8.17
N VAL A 87 5.82 7.05 8.31
CA VAL A 87 6.81 7.81 7.53
C VAL A 87 8.20 7.28 7.87
N ASP A 88 8.51 7.10 9.15
CA ASP A 88 9.81 6.62 9.63
C ASP A 88 10.13 5.21 9.13
N MET A 89 9.14 4.32 9.14
CA MET A 89 9.27 2.97 8.58
C MET A 89 9.46 2.97 7.06
N ALA A 90 8.82 3.89 6.35
CA ALA A 90 8.90 3.99 4.89
C ALA A 90 10.18 4.69 4.40
N LEU A 91 10.75 5.60 5.21
CA LEU A 91 11.88 6.46 4.83
C LEU A 91 13.07 5.72 4.20
N PRO A 92 13.56 4.57 4.72
CA PRO A 92 14.69 3.86 4.12
C PRO A 92 14.42 3.45 2.67
N CYS A 93 13.30 2.79 2.42
CA CYS A 93 12.90 2.34 1.08
C CYS A 93 12.64 3.51 0.13
N PHE A 94 12.03 4.59 0.62
CA PHE A 94 11.75 5.77 -0.19
C PHE A 94 13.02 6.52 -0.57
N ARG A 95 13.95 6.75 0.37
CA ARG A 95 15.21 7.46 0.08
C ARG A 95 16.11 6.72 -0.91
N GLU A 96 16.06 5.39 -0.91
CA GLU A 96 16.81 4.56 -1.87
C GLU A 96 16.23 4.64 -3.28
N ASN A 97 14.91 4.81 -3.42
CA ASN A 97 14.20 4.63 -4.69
C ASN A 97 13.59 5.92 -5.28
N VAL A 98 13.41 6.96 -4.48
CA VAL A 98 12.63 8.16 -4.82
C VAL A 98 13.40 9.42 -4.40
N SER A 99 13.76 10.25 -5.38
CA SER A 99 14.38 11.55 -5.10
C SER A 99 13.38 12.51 -4.45
N GLU A 100 13.89 13.53 -3.74
CA GLU A 100 13.01 14.56 -3.14
C GLU A 100 12.13 15.23 -4.20
N GLN A 101 12.70 15.54 -5.37
CA GLN A 101 11.96 16.17 -6.47
C GLN A 101 10.82 15.28 -6.97
N GLN A 102 11.05 13.97 -7.11
CA GLN A 102 10.01 13.02 -7.49
C GLN A 102 8.92 12.95 -6.43
N LEU A 103 9.31 12.87 -5.16
CA LEU A 103 8.35 12.76 -4.06
C LEU A 103 7.48 14.01 -3.93
N VAL A 104 8.09 15.20 -4.01
CA VAL A 104 7.37 16.49 -4.01
C VAL A 104 6.47 16.61 -5.25
N GLY A 105 6.95 16.16 -6.42
CA GLY A 105 6.15 16.14 -7.65
C GLY A 105 4.91 15.24 -7.53
N LEU A 106 5.08 14.05 -6.95
CA LEU A 106 3.98 13.13 -6.67
C LEU A 106 2.98 13.70 -5.68
N ALA A 107 3.45 14.30 -4.59
CA ALA A 107 2.60 14.98 -3.62
C ALA A 107 1.79 16.11 -4.29
N GLY A 108 2.41 16.89 -5.18
CA GLY A 108 1.74 17.92 -5.96
C GLY A 108 0.65 17.37 -6.90
N LEU A 109 0.91 16.23 -7.56
CA LEU A 109 -0.10 15.55 -8.39
C LEU A 109 -1.28 15.07 -7.55
N LEU A 110 -1.01 14.41 -6.42
CA LEU A 110 -2.03 13.91 -5.50
C LEU A 110 -2.80 15.04 -4.78
N ALA A 111 -2.24 16.24 -4.70
CA ALA A 111 -2.93 17.41 -4.16
C ALA A 111 -3.96 18.00 -5.14
N ARG A 112 -3.87 17.68 -6.45
CA ARG A 112 -4.85 18.16 -7.44
C ARG A 112 -6.24 17.58 -7.15
N PRO A 113 -7.30 18.41 -7.09
CA PRO A 113 -8.63 17.93 -6.70
C PRO A 113 -9.20 16.82 -7.58
N ASP A 114 -9.00 16.91 -8.90
CA ASP A 114 -9.45 15.94 -9.90
C ASP A 114 -8.77 14.58 -9.70
N ILE A 115 -7.44 14.56 -9.58
CA ILE A 115 -6.66 13.35 -9.34
C ILE A 115 -7.00 12.75 -7.97
N ARG A 116 -7.09 13.59 -6.93
CA ARG A 116 -7.38 13.12 -5.57
C ARG A 116 -8.75 12.44 -5.49
N GLN A 117 -9.78 13.05 -6.10
CA GLN A 117 -11.13 12.49 -6.11
C GLN A 117 -11.19 11.19 -6.92
N ALA A 118 -10.63 11.18 -8.14
CA ALA A 118 -10.60 9.99 -8.98
C ALA A 118 -9.82 8.84 -8.31
N ASN A 119 -8.66 9.13 -7.71
CA ASN A 119 -7.84 8.15 -7.03
C ASN A 119 -8.56 7.57 -5.80
N ALA A 120 -9.17 8.41 -4.95
CA ALA A 120 -9.91 7.95 -3.78
C ALA A 120 -11.12 7.09 -4.17
N HIS A 121 -11.85 7.48 -5.23
CA HIS A 121 -12.97 6.71 -5.74
C HIS A 121 -12.52 5.32 -6.24
N ILE A 122 -11.51 5.28 -7.11
CA ILE A 122 -10.96 4.02 -7.62
C ILE A 122 -10.41 3.14 -6.49
N SER A 123 -9.68 3.71 -5.53
CA SER A 123 -9.17 2.97 -4.36
C SER A 123 -10.30 2.39 -3.49
N SER A 124 -11.42 3.09 -3.34
CA SER A 124 -12.58 2.58 -2.61
C SER A 124 -13.22 1.37 -3.30
N LEU A 125 -13.34 1.41 -4.63
CA LEU A 125 -13.87 0.31 -5.43
C LEU A 125 -12.93 -0.91 -5.38
N TYR A 126 -11.62 -0.67 -5.38
CA TYR A 126 -10.62 -1.74 -5.20
C TYR A 126 -10.77 -2.45 -3.86
N ALA A 127 -10.98 -1.70 -2.77
CA ALA A 127 -11.21 -2.28 -1.44
C ALA A 127 -12.42 -3.23 -1.41
N ASP A 128 -13.46 -2.91 -2.18
CA ASP A 128 -14.64 -3.76 -2.31
C ASP A 128 -14.40 -5.00 -3.18
N ILE A 129 -13.59 -4.89 -4.24
CA ILE A 129 -13.23 -6.03 -5.11
C ILE A 129 -12.52 -7.13 -4.31
N VAL A 130 -11.74 -6.79 -3.28
CA VAL A 130 -11.08 -7.79 -2.42
C VAL A 130 -12.06 -8.80 -1.80
N LYS A 131 -13.32 -8.38 -1.56
CA LYS A 131 -14.38 -9.27 -1.05
C LYS A 131 -14.79 -10.34 -2.07
N ASP A 132 -14.66 -10.04 -3.35
CA ASP A 132 -15.03 -10.92 -4.47
C ASP A 132 -13.86 -11.84 -4.88
N ILE A 133 -12.61 -11.41 -4.66
CA ILE A 133 -11.40 -12.19 -4.98
C ILE A 133 -11.39 -13.53 -4.25
N MET A 134 -11.62 -13.54 -2.94
CA MET A 134 -11.47 -14.76 -2.12
C MET A 134 -12.45 -15.87 -2.51
N PRO A 135 -13.77 -15.62 -2.65
CA PRO A 135 -14.72 -16.62 -3.15
C PRO A 135 -14.36 -17.15 -4.54
N THR A 136 -13.94 -16.28 -5.47
CA THR A 136 -13.58 -16.71 -6.83
C THR A 136 -12.31 -17.55 -6.83
N MET A 137 -11.31 -17.20 -6.01
CA MET A 137 -10.11 -18.02 -5.80
C MET A 137 -10.45 -19.40 -5.22
N SER A 138 -11.34 -19.49 -4.23
CA SER A 138 -11.77 -20.77 -3.67
C SER A 138 -12.43 -21.67 -4.72
N SER A 139 -13.29 -21.11 -5.58
CA SER A 139 -13.89 -21.85 -6.70
C SER A 139 -12.83 -22.32 -7.70
N ALA A 140 -11.83 -21.48 -7.99
CA ALA A 140 -10.74 -21.82 -8.89
C ALA A 140 -9.87 -22.96 -8.38
N PHE A 141 -9.53 -22.96 -7.08
CA PHE A 141 -8.80 -24.06 -6.46
C PHE A 141 -9.58 -25.37 -6.50
N GLY A 142 -10.91 -25.33 -6.35
CA GLY A 142 -11.78 -26.50 -6.54
C GLY A 142 -11.67 -27.06 -7.96
N ALA A 143 -11.79 -26.22 -8.98
CA ALA A 143 -11.66 -26.63 -10.38
C ALA A 143 -10.28 -27.25 -10.66
N LEU A 144 -9.21 -26.61 -10.20
CA LEU A 144 -7.84 -27.09 -10.38
C LEU A 144 -7.61 -28.44 -9.67
N LYS A 145 -8.16 -28.62 -8.46
CA LYS A 145 -8.11 -29.90 -7.74
C LYS A 145 -8.78 -31.02 -8.52
N ASP A 146 -9.87 -30.71 -9.22
CA ASP A 146 -10.61 -31.65 -10.08
C ASP A 146 -9.97 -31.83 -11.47
N GLY A 147 -8.80 -31.24 -11.73
CA GLY A 147 -8.14 -31.29 -13.04
C GLY A 147 -8.82 -30.46 -14.13
N ARG A 148 -9.69 -29.52 -13.75
CA ARG A 148 -10.42 -28.62 -14.67
C ARG A 148 -9.77 -27.24 -14.70
N GLN A 149 -9.90 -26.56 -15.84
CA GLN A 149 -9.49 -25.17 -15.96
C GLN A 149 -10.48 -24.26 -15.20
N PRO A 150 -10.01 -23.32 -14.37
CA PRO A 150 -10.87 -22.37 -13.68
C PRO A 150 -11.46 -21.36 -14.67
N THR A 151 -12.73 -21.03 -14.50
CA THR A 151 -13.45 -20.10 -15.39
C THR A 151 -13.33 -18.67 -14.89
N LEU A 152 -12.95 -17.74 -15.77
CA LEU A 152 -12.94 -16.31 -15.46
C LEU A 152 -14.36 -15.77 -15.25
N PRO A 153 -14.55 -14.76 -14.38
CA PRO A 153 -15.81 -14.03 -14.29
C PRO A 153 -16.22 -13.45 -15.65
N SER A 154 -17.51 -13.50 -15.96
CA SER A 154 -18.05 -12.83 -17.15
C SER A 154 -17.87 -11.32 -17.05
N VAL A 155 -17.43 -10.70 -18.14
CA VAL A 155 -17.18 -9.26 -18.21
C VAL A 155 -18.46 -8.51 -18.55
N ALA A 156 -18.75 -7.43 -17.83
CA ALA A 156 -19.88 -6.55 -18.06
C ALA A 156 -19.79 -5.85 -19.43
N GLU A 157 -20.94 -5.67 -20.09
CA GLU A 157 -21.01 -4.94 -21.35
C GLU A 157 -20.63 -3.46 -21.15
N CYS A 158 -19.77 -2.96 -22.03
CA CYS A 158 -19.36 -1.56 -22.08
C CYS A 158 -18.89 -1.21 -23.49
N THR A 159 -18.76 0.09 -23.77
CA THR A 159 -18.30 0.58 -25.07
C THR A 159 -16.84 0.18 -25.31
N GLU A 160 -16.45 0.01 -26.58
CA GLU A 160 -15.06 -0.30 -26.93
C GLU A 160 -14.10 0.81 -26.47
N ALA A 161 -14.50 2.09 -26.57
CA ALA A 161 -13.73 3.21 -26.05
C ALA A 161 -13.45 3.10 -24.54
N TYR A 162 -14.45 2.70 -23.75
CA TYR A 162 -14.28 2.50 -22.31
C TYR A 162 -13.33 1.32 -22.02
N LYS A 163 -13.46 0.21 -22.77
CA LYS A 163 -12.55 -0.94 -22.64
C LYS A 163 -11.10 -0.55 -22.93
N GLU A 164 -10.86 0.23 -23.98
CA GLU A 164 -9.51 0.72 -24.32
C GLU A 164 -8.94 1.61 -23.21
N LYS A 165 -9.75 2.49 -22.62
CA LYS A 165 -9.33 3.31 -21.47
C LYS A 165 -9.03 2.48 -20.24
N PHE A 166 -9.89 1.51 -19.93
CA PHE A 166 -9.65 0.58 -18.83
C PHE A 166 -8.35 -0.22 -19.05
N GLU A 167 -8.08 -0.66 -20.28
CA GLU A 167 -6.83 -1.34 -20.62
C GLU A 167 -5.62 -0.43 -20.37
N ALA A 168 -5.69 0.84 -20.81
CA ALA A 168 -4.64 1.81 -20.55
C ALA A 168 -4.40 2.04 -19.06
N TYR A 169 -5.45 2.06 -18.25
CA TYR A 169 -5.37 2.10 -16.78
C TYR A 169 -4.72 0.83 -16.22
N TRP A 170 -5.17 -0.35 -16.64
CA TRP A 170 -4.65 -1.64 -16.20
C TRP A 170 -3.13 -1.73 -16.44
N GLN A 171 -2.69 -1.37 -17.64
CA GLN A 171 -1.27 -1.33 -18.01
C GLN A 171 -0.49 -0.27 -17.22
N ALA A 172 -1.07 0.91 -16.98
CA ALA A 172 -0.40 1.97 -16.23
C ALA A 172 -0.26 1.65 -14.73
N SER A 173 -1.22 0.91 -14.15
CA SER A 173 -1.26 0.62 -12.71
C SER A 173 -0.07 -0.20 -12.20
N GLY A 174 0.63 -0.91 -13.09
CA GLY A 174 1.69 -1.84 -12.70
C GLY A 174 1.17 -3.12 -12.04
N THR A 175 -0.15 -3.34 -11.95
CA THR A 175 -0.75 -4.53 -11.34
C THR A 175 -0.29 -5.80 -12.05
N GLU A 176 -0.30 -5.81 -13.39
CA GLU A 176 0.16 -6.96 -14.17
C GLU A 176 1.64 -7.27 -13.91
N GLN A 177 2.49 -6.24 -13.90
CA GLN A 177 3.92 -6.39 -13.60
C GLN A 177 4.17 -6.91 -12.17
N LEU A 178 3.43 -6.41 -11.18
CA LEU A 178 3.51 -6.90 -9.79
C LEU A 178 3.11 -8.37 -9.70
N MET A 179 2.05 -8.78 -10.40
CA MET A 179 1.60 -10.17 -10.45
C MET A 179 2.63 -11.06 -11.15
N THR A 180 3.25 -10.61 -12.25
CA THR A 180 4.35 -11.31 -12.92
C THR A 180 5.57 -11.46 -12.01
N SER A 181 5.99 -10.39 -11.33
CA SER A 181 7.13 -10.47 -10.40
C SER A 181 6.82 -11.35 -9.18
N ALA A 182 5.56 -11.43 -8.74
CA ALA A 182 5.14 -12.39 -7.72
C ALA A 182 5.31 -13.84 -8.21
N VAL A 183 5.05 -14.12 -9.51
CA VAL A 183 5.31 -15.43 -10.13
C VAL A 183 6.77 -15.81 -10.04
N ASP A 184 7.66 -14.93 -10.51
CA ASP A 184 9.09 -15.19 -10.54
C ASP A 184 9.64 -15.41 -9.12
N ASN A 185 9.14 -14.65 -8.15
CA ASN A 185 9.50 -14.79 -6.74
C ASN A 185 8.97 -16.09 -6.11
N VAL A 186 7.76 -16.53 -6.48
CA VAL A 186 7.24 -17.83 -6.04
C VAL A 186 8.07 -18.94 -6.66
N LEU A 187 8.26 -18.95 -7.99
CA LEU A 187 9.07 -19.95 -8.70
C LEU A 187 10.52 -20.03 -8.18
N ALA A 188 11.12 -18.90 -7.82
CA ALA A 188 12.46 -18.87 -7.21
C ALA A 188 12.51 -19.45 -5.78
N LYS A 189 11.38 -19.45 -5.05
CA LYS A 189 11.27 -19.93 -3.66
C LYS A 189 10.75 -21.36 -3.54
N VAL A 190 9.87 -21.80 -4.44
CA VAL A 190 9.42 -23.19 -4.46
C VAL A 190 10.46 -24.01 -5.21
N GLY A 191 11.25 -24.79 -4.46
CA GLY A 191 12.38 -25.56 -4.99
C GLY A 191 12.01 -26.65 -6.01
N VAL A 192 12.99 -27.50 -6.32
CA VAL A 192 12.89 -28.61 -7.28
C VAL A 192 11.65 -29.48 -6.98
N GLY A 193 10.71 -29.55 -7.92
CA GLY A 193 9.50 -30.39 -7.81
C GLY A 193 8.16 -29.68 -8.05
N VAL A 194 8.15 -28.35 -8.24
CA VAL A 194 6.95 -27.61 -8.65
C VAL A 194 6.82 -27.58 -10.16
N ASP A 195 5.61 -27.89 -10.62
CA ASP A 195 5.20 -27.79 -12.02
C ASP A 195 5.02 -26.31 -12.40
N GLU A 196 6.00 -25.75 -13.11
CA GLU A 196 5.98 -24.35 -13.54
C GLU A 196 4.73 -24.00 -14.36
N ASP A 197 4.20 -24.93 -15.14
CA ASP A 197 3.05 -24.69 -16.00
C ASP A 197 1.76 -24.58 -15.17
N LYS A 198 1.66 -25.33 -14.07
CA LYS A 198 0.56 -25.14 -13.09
C LYS A 198 0.67 -23.79 -12.38
N VAL A 199 1.88 -23.36 -12.03
CA VAL A 199 2.10 -22.05 -11.40
C VAL A 199 1.70 -20.93 -12.36
N LYS A 200 2.13 -20.99 -13.62
CA LYS A 200 1.72 -20.05 -14.68
C LYS A 200 0.22 -20.06 -14.92
N THR A 201 -0.42 -21.23 -14.91
CA THR A 201 -1.88 -21.37 -15.08
C THR A 201 -2.65 -20.69 -13.94
N VAL A 202 -2.28 -20.96 -12.69
CA VAL A 202 -2.90 -20.33 -11.51
C VAL A 202 -2.75 -18.82 -11.57
N LEU A 203 -1.57 -18.33 -11.93
CA LEU A 203 -1.29 -16.89 -11.93
C LEU A 203 -1.92 -16.17 -13.11
N GLY A 204 -1.96 -16.79 -14.30
CA GLY A 204 -2.73 -16.30 -15.43
C GLY A 204 -4.22 -16.17 -15.09
N PHE A 205 -4.77 -17.16 -14.37
CA PHE A 205 -6.11 -17.08 -13.84
C PHE A 205 -6.28 -15.92 -12.84
N VAL A 206 -5.40 -15.78 -11.84
CA VAL A 206 -5.54 -14.72 -10.82
C VAL A 206 -5.47 -13.33 -11.47
N THR A 207 -4.56 -13.13 -12.41
CA THR A 207 -4.43 -11.87 -13.17
C THR A 207 -5.68 -11.59 -14.00
N GLY A 208 -6.14 -12.56 -14.80
CA GLY A 208 -7.35 -12.41 -15.62
C GLY A 208 -8.62 -12.18 -14.78
N MET A 209 -8.75 -12.90 -13.67
CA MET A 209 -9.85 -12.76 -12.73
C MET A 209 -9.87 -11.37 -12.10
N THR A 210 -8.72 -10.91 -11.61
CA THR A 210 -8.60 -9.57 -11.00
C THR A 210 -8.98 -8.49 -12.01
N LYS A 211 -8.49 -8.59 -13.24
CA LYS A 211 -8.84 -7.66 -14.32
C LYS A 211 -10.34 -7.66 -14.63
N ALA A 212 -10.96 -8.83 -14.74
CA ALA A 212 -12.39 -8.97 -15.00
C ALA A 212 -13.25 -8.38 -13.86
N LEU A 213 -12.92 -8.68 -12.61
CA LEU A 213 -13.62 -8.13 -11.44
C LEU A 213 -13.46 -6.60 -11.36
N MET A 214 -12.26 -6.09 -11.65
CA MET A 214 -12.02 -4.64 -11.72
C MET A 214 -12.85 -3.98 -12.81
N LEU A 215 -12.85 -4.53 -14.02
CA LEU A 215 -13.64 -3.99 -15.12
C LEU A 215 -15.13 -3.98 -14.76
N ASN A 216 -15.66 -5.08 -14.22
CA ASN A 216 -17.05 -5.18 -13.81
C ASN A 216 -17.46 -4.16 -12.76
N ARG A 217 -16.58 -3.86 -11.80
CA ARG A 217 -16.83 -2.85 -10.77
C ARG A 217 -16.75 -1.44 -11.36
N PHE A 218 -15.86 -1.22 -12.33
CA PHE A 218 -15.62 0.09 -12.92
C PHE A 218 -16.72 0.48 -13.90
N VAL A 219 -17.23 -0.46 -14.69
CA VAL A 219 -18.33 -0.19 -15.63
C VAL A 219 -19.53 0.39 -14.89
N GLY A 220 -19.98 1.56 -15.33
CA GLY A 220 -21.11 2.29 -14.72
C GLY A 220 -20.80 3.03 -13.42
N SER A 221 -19.60 2.84 -12.84
CA SER A 221 -19.18 3.51 -11.60
C SER A 221 -18.06 4.53 -11.83
N VAL A 222 -17.12 4.24 -12.72
CA VAL A 222 -15.95 5.11 -12.99
C VAL A 222 -16.12 5.75 -14.36
N SER A 223 -15.92 7.07 -14.43
CA SER A 223 -15.96 7.80 -15.69
C SER A 223 -14.64 7.69 -16.46
N GLU A 224 -14.70 7.88 -17.78
CA GLU A 224 -13.50 7.96 -18.62
C GLU A 224 -12.52 9.07 -18.20
N SER A 225 -13.04 10.19 -17.67
CA SER A 225 -12.22 11.29 -17.15
C SER A 225 -11.49 10.93 -15.86
N GLU A 226 -12.10 10.12 -14.99
CA GLU A 226 -11.43 9.61 -13.78
C GLU A 226 -10.30 8.64 -14.16
N LEU A 227 -10.54 7.78 -15.16
CA LEU A 227 -9.48 6.93 -15.72
C LEU A 227 -8.33 7.77 -16.29
N ASP A 228 -8.61 8.83 -17.04
CA ASP A 228 -7.55 9.72 -17.56
C ASP A 228 -6.72 10.36 -16.44
N CYS A 229 -7.38 10.82 -15.36
CA CYS A 229 -6.71 11.43 -14.21
C CYS A 229 -5.76 10.44 -13.52
N VAL A 230 -6.22 9.19 -13.32
CA VAL A 230 -5.42 8.18 -12.62
C VAL A 230 -4.36 7.56 -13.54
N ILE A 231 -4.61 7.44 -14.85
CA ILE A 231 -3.59 7.08 -15.84
C ILE A 231 -2.48 8.12 -15.86
N LEU A 232 -2.80 9.42 -15.82
CA LEU A 232 -1.80 10.49 -15.76
C LEU A 232 -0.92 10.35 -14.51
N LEU A 233 -1.53 10.11 -13.35
CA LEU A 233 -0.81 9.85 -12.10
C LEU A 233 0.12 8.63 -12.25
N MET A 234 -0.41 7.50 -12.69
CA MET A 234 0.29 6.21 -12.77
C MET A 234 1.42 6.19 -13.80
N ARG A 235 1.31 6.98 -14.87
CA ARG A 235 2.37 7.13 -15.88
C ARG A 235 3.50 8.04 -15.44
N SER A 236 3.34 8.82 -14.37
CA SER A 236 4.40 9.69 -13.89
C SER A 236 5.60 8.89 -13.38
N ASP A 237 6.82 9.35 -13.69
CA ASP A 237 8.05 8.74 -13.17
C ASP A 237 8.08 8.69 -11.65
N SER A 238 7.42 9.66 -11.01
CA SER A 238 7.35 9.76 -9.56
C SER A 238 6.47 8.66 -8.95
N TYR A 239 5.34 8.33 -9.59
CA TYR A 239 4.51 7.19 -9.18
C TYR A 239 5.25 5.85 -9.39
N ARG A 240 5.95 5.70 -10.52
CA ARG A 240 6.76 4.49 -10.78
C ARG A 240 7.89 4.31 -9.77
N ALA A 241 8.54 5.40 -9.35
CA ALA A 241 9.55 5.38 -8.30
C ALA A 241 8.94 4.96 -6.95
N GLN A 242 7.75 5.48 -6.62
CA GLN A 242 7.00 5.09 -5.43
C GLN A 242 6.63 3.59 -5.44
N LEU A 243 6.29 3.00 -6.59
CA LEU A 243 6.03 1.55 -6.68
C LEU A 243 7.26 0.71 -6.29
N LYS A 244 8.48 1.14 -6.65
CA LYS A 244 9.72 0.48 -6.23
C LYS A 244 9.92 0.57 -4.71
N ALA A 245 9.69 1.75 -4.14
CA ALA A 245 9.74 1.93 -2.68
C ALA A 245 8.69 1.06 -1.95
N ALA A 246 7.47 0.97 -2.49
CA ALA A 246 6.42 0.10 -1.97
C ALA A 246 6.81 -1.39 -2.06
N SER A 247 7.44 -1.81 -3.16
CA SER A 247 7.97 -3.17 -3.31
C SER A 247 9.08 -3.48 -2.30
N CYS A 248 9.98 -2.52 -2.03
CA CYS A 248 10.98 -2.63 -0.95
C CYS A 248 10.31 -2.85 0.42
N MET A 249 9.27 -2.08 0.75
CA MET A 249 8.52 -2.26 2.01
C MET A 249 7.81 -3.62 2.09
N ALA A 250 7.28 -4.10 0.96
CA ALA A 250 6.57 -5.38 0.87
C ALA A 250 7.49 -6.60 0.80
N SER A 251 8.81 -6.41 0.66
CA SER A 251 9.77 -7.51 0.53
C SER A 251 9.90 -8.35 1.81
N ASP A 252 9.66 -7.74 2.98
CA ASP A 252 9.60 -8.40 4.28
C ASP A 252 8.37 -7.94 5.08
N PRO A 253 7.19 -8.53 4.82
CA PRO A 253 5.95 -8.14 5.49
C PRO A 253 6.00 -8.45 6.99
N MET A 254 6.77 -9.45 7.43
CA MET A 254 6.89 -9.82 8.84
C MET A 254 7.70 -8.79 9.62
N LYS A 255 8.78 -8.26 9.03
CA LYS A 255 9.51 -7.14 9.61
C LYS A 255 8.61 -5.91 9.77
N LEU A 256 7.85 -5.57 8.73
CA LEU A 256 6.94 -4.41 8.78
C LEU A 256 5.90 -4.55 9.90
N ILE A 257 5.32 -5.74 10.08
CA ILE A 257 4.39 -6.03 11.19
C ILE A 257 5.07 -5.83 12.54
N LYS A 258 6.28 -6.35 12.73
CA LYS A 258 7.03 -6.19 13.99
C LYS A 258 7.41 -4.74 14.28
N ASP A 259 7.79 -3.99 13.25
CA ASP A 259 8.11 -2.56 13.39
C ASP A 259 6.86 -1.77 13.82
N MET A 260 5.70 -2.09 13.23
CA MET A 260 4.40 -1.54 13.62
C MET A 260 4.03 -1.88 15.07
N GLU A 261 4.12 -3.15 15.46
CA GLU A 261 3.84 -3.60 16.83
C GLU A 261 4.77 -2.88 17.84
N LYS A 262 6.06 -2.81 17.53
CA LYS A 262 7.06 -2.14 18.37
C LYS A 262 6.76 -0.66 18.54
N ALA A 263 6.41 0.05 17.46
CA ALA A 263 6.07 1.47 17.52
C ALA A 263 4.87 1.74 18.44
N PHE A 264 3.83 0.90 18.35
CA PHE A 264 2.69 0.99 19.25
C PHE A 264 3.08 0.73 20.73
N VAL A 265 3.88 -0.30 21.00
CA VAL A 265 4.31 -0.63 22.37
C VAL A 265 5.18 0.47 22.97
N ASP A 266 6.13 1.01 22.19
CA ASP A 266 7.00 2.09 22.64
C ASP A 266 6.17 3.36 22.92
N TRP A 267 5.20 3.70 22.06
CA TRP A 267 4.25 4.79 22.28
C TRP A 267 3.39 4.56 23.53
N ALA A 268 2.82 3.36 23.70
CA ALA A 268 1.98 3.03 24.84
C ALA A 268 2.77 3.19 26.16
N LYS A 269 4.00 2.66 26.20
CA LYS A 269 4.92 2.81 27.34
C LYS A 269 5.23 4.26 27.65
N ALA A 270 5.50 5.08 26.63
CA ALA A 270 5.72 6.51 26.79
C ALA A 270 4.49 7.25 27.36
N ASN A 271 3.28 6.71 27.14
CA ASN A 271 2.01 7.24 27.65
C ASN A 271 1.53 6.54 28.95
N GLY A 272 2.41 5.80 29.63
CA GLY A 272 2.10 5.16 30.93
C GLY A 272 1.25 3.89 30.81
N GLU A 273 1.14 3.31 29.62
CA GLU A 273 0.42 2.08 29.35
C GLU A 273 1.40 0.93 29.10
N SER A 274 1.04 -0.29 29.51
CA SER A 274 1.87 -1.47 29.27
C SER A 274 1.00 -2.59 28.70
N PHE A 275 1.43 -3.11 27.56
CA PHE A 275 0.82 -4.24 26.87
C PHE A 275 1.90 -5.29 26.63
N ASP A 276 1.61 -6.55 26.94
CA ASP A 276 2.53 -7.66 26.73
C ASP A 276 2.24 -8.30 25.36
N LEU A 277 2.87 -7.78 24.32
CA LEU A 277 2.81 -8.29 22.96
C LEU A 277 3.99 -9.24 22.76
N HIS A 278 3.77 -10.55 22.93
CA HIS A 278 4.76 -11.60 22.66
C HIS A 278 4.50 -12.29 21.33
#